data_AF-A0A925B0F1-F1
#
_entry.id   AF-A0A925B0F1-F1
#
_cell.length_a   1.000
_cell.length_b   1.000
_cell.length_c   1.000
_cell.angle_alpha   90.00
_cell.angle_beta   90.00
_cell.angle_gamma   90.00
#
_symmetry.space_group_name_H-M   'P 1'
#
loop_
_entity.id
_entity.type
_entity.pdbx_description
1 polymer ?
#
loop_
_entity_poly.entity_id
_entity_poly.type
_entity_poly.pdbx_seq_one_letter_code
_entity_poly.pdbx_strand_id
1 'polypeptide(L)'
;MKSTQKRLRRQSLGRNIIAVLIAVNFAGIAVYAILKKGRSSGQIATSDGELSADVSRALRAAGLAALEAGRYDEAVKRFTDAAKSSKGSGDLTQLIQIAVDLRDKSQPSAVTIPNVEAVEPENEHDDEKPAAVLVVEKPVVVPTPTTAPKPVVVTRGPREQKEREAREARERDRQRRLASAAAAKLNREVEASVAAVPAPAPAVVPGTIIVSSTPSGLNVQLDGHVVGETPVRLTAEPGPTNSSCFRARLWCLPAGSSSLQTR
;
A
#
# COMPACT_ATOMS: atom_id res chain seq x y z
N MET A 1 48.58 -26.36 64.81
CA MET A 1 48.70 -25.30 63.78
C MET A 1 48.18 -25.74 62.38
N LYS A 2 47.00 -26.37 62.27
CA LYS A 2 46.47 -26.87 60.97
C LYS A 2 44.99 -26.54 60.68
N SER A 3 44.33 -25.67 61.46
CA SER A 3 42.88 -25.40 61.28
C SER A 3 42.54 -24.04 60.65
N THR A 4 43.49 -23.13 60.48
CA THR A 4 43.20 -21.75 60.02
C THR A 4 43.23 -21.56 58.50
N GLN A 5 43.80 -22.49 57.72
CA GLN A 5 43.87 -22.34 56.26
C GLN A 5 42.55 -22.60 55.50
N LYS A 6 41.53 -23.20 56.14
CA LYS A 6 40.30 -23.60 55.43
C LYS A 6 39.29 -22.46 55.24
N ARG A 7 39.45 -21.32 55.92
CA ARG A 7 38.51 -20.18 55.82
C ARG A 7 38.84 -19.19 54.70
N LEU A 8 40.08 -19.14 54.20
CA LEU A 8 40.47 -18.19 53.15
C LEU A 8 40.07 -18.61 51.73
N ARG A 9 39.73 -19.88 51.48
CA ARG A 9 39.31 -20.35 50.15
C ARG A 9 37.82 -20.16 49.82
N ARG A 10 36.96 -19.89 50.80
CA ARG A 10 35.53 -19.65 50.54
C ARG A 10 35.19 -18.19 50.20
N GLN A 11 36.08 -17.24 50.50
CA GLN A 11 35.82 -15.83 50.26
C GLN A 11 36.22 -15.37 48.84
N SER A 12 37.04 -16.15 48.14
CA SER A 12 37.49 -15.84 46.77
C SER A 12 36.49 -16.25 45.67
N LEU A 13 35.62 -17.23 45.92
CA LEU A 13 34.66 -17.69 44.91
C LEU A 13 33.48 -16.72 44.71
N GLY A 14 33.04 -16.00 45.75
CA GLY A 14 31.87 -15.11 45.66
C GLY A 14 32.09 -13.87 44.81
N ARG A 15 33.32 -13.33 44.78
CA ARG A 15 33.65 -12.11 44.02
C ARG A 15 33.71 -12.33 42.51
N ASN A 16 34.15 -13.52 42.08
CA ASN A 16 34.25 -13.83 40.65
C ASN A 16 32.89 -14.07 40.01
N ILE A 17 31.91 -14.61 40.76
CA ILE A 17 30.56 -14.85 40.24
C ILE A 17 29.82 -13.53 39.99
N ILE A 18 29.95 -12.55 40.89
CA ILE A 18 29.32 -11.23 40.72
C ILE A 18 29.96 -10.47 39.55
N ALA A 19 31.29 -10.53 39.39
CA ALA A 19 31.97 -9.90 38.26
C ALA A 19 31.56 -10.51 36.90
N VAL A 20 31.37 -11.83 36.82
CA VAL A 20 30.91 -12.50 35.60
C VAL A 20 29.45 -12.14 35.28
N LEU A 21 28.57 -12.05 36.28
CA LEU A 21 27.17 -11.63 36.08
C LEU A 21 27.04 -10.18 35.59
N ILE A 22 27.88 -9.26 36.08
CA ILE A 22 27.90 -7.87 35.60
C ILE A 22 28.44 -7.80 34.16
N ALA A 23 29.49 -8.56 33.84
CA ALA A 23 30.06 -8.59 32.48
C ALA A 23 29.09 -9.18 31.44
N VAL A 24 28.32 -10.22 31.79
CA VAL A 24 27.32 -10.82 30.89
C VAL A 24 26.15 -9.85 30.64
N ASN A 25 25.71 -9.09 31.64
CA ASN A 25 24.68 -8.06 31.44
C ASN A 25 25.16 -6.91 30.54
N PHE A 26 26.39 -6.44 30.72
CA PHE A 26 26.93 -5.37 29.86
C PHE A 26 27.16 -5.82 28.40
N ALA A 27 27.60 -7.05 28.19
CA ALA A 27 27.75 -7.61 26.84
C ALA A 27 26.39 -7.78 26.14
N GLY A 28 25.35 -8.18 26.87
CA GLY A 28 23.98 -8.24 26.36
C GLY A 28 23.45 -6.88 25.91
N ILE A 29 23.68 -5.82 26.70
CA ILE A 29 23.26 -4.46 26.36
C ILE A 29 24.03 -3.92 25.15
N ALA A 30 25.33 -4.20 25.03
CA ALA A 30 26.14 -3.76 23.89
C ALA A 30 25.73 -4.45 22.57
N VAL A 31 25.45 -5.77 22.61
CA VAL A 31 24.98 -6.52 21.43
C VAL A 31 23.56 -6.09 21.04
N TYR A 32 22.70 -5.80 22.01
CA TYR A 32 21.36 -5.25 21.77
C TYR A 32 21.41 -3.85 21.13
N ALA A 33 22.33 -3.00 21.58
CA ALA A 33 22.53 -1.66 20.99
C ALA A 33 23.07 -1.72 19.55
N ILE A 34 23.97 -2.67 19.24
CA ILE A 34 24.54 -2.82 17.89
C ILE A 34 23.53 -3.45 16.92
N LEU A 35 22.67 -4.37 17.36
CA LEU A 35 21.57 -4.90 16.55
C LEU A 35 20.47 -3.86 16.27
N LYS A 36 20.27 -2.89 17.16
CA LYS A 36 19.31 -1.80 16.97
C LYS A 36 19.83 -0.67 16.06
N LYS A 37 21.15 -0.49 15.94
CA LYS A 37 21.78 0.63 15.20
C LYS A 37 21.92 0.41 13.69
N GLY A 38 21.54 -0.77 13.17
CA GLY A 38 21.55 -1.09 11.74
C GLY A 38 20.25 -0.81 10.98
N ARG A 39 19.19 -0.33 11.66
CA ARG A 39 17.96 0.14 11.03
C ARG A 39 17.93 1.65 11.19
N SER A 40 18.32 2.36 10.14
CA SER A 40 18.19 3.81 9.99
C SER A 40 16.72 4.23 9.88
N SER A 41 15.94 3.92 10.92
CA SER A 41 14.67 4.58 11.18
C SER A 41 14.98 5.79 12.05
N GLY A 42 14.73 6.98 11.52
CA GLY A 42 14.73 8.22 12.29
C GLY A 42 13.93 8.01 13.57
N GLN A 43 14.58 8.21 14.71
CA GLN A 43 13.91 8.25 16.00
C GLN A 43 13.15 9.57 16.09
N ILE A 44 11.84 9.52 15.87
CA ILE A 44 10.92 10.50 16.42
C ILE A 44 10.64 10.01 17.85
N ALA A 45 10.94 10.85 18.83
CA ALA A 45 10.70 10.58 20.23
C ALA A 45 9.19 10.64 20.47
N THR A 46 8.52 9.49 20.46
CA THR A 46 7.07 9.48 20.51
C THR A 46 6.55 9.66 21.93
N SER A 47 5.95 10.82 22.15
CA SER A 47 4.82 10.96 23.06
C SER A 47 3.69 10.02 22.59
N ASP A 48 2.93 9.42 23.51
CA ASP A 48 1.90 8.40 23.20
C ASP A 48 0.82 8.90 22.21
N GLY A 49 0.69 10.21 22.02
CA GLY A 49 -0.14 10.82 20.97
C GLY A 49 0.42 10.70 19.56
N GLU A 50 1.75 10.78 19.37
CA GLU A 50 2.39 10.74 18.04
C GLU A 50 2.42 9.34 17.44
N LEU A 51 2.53 8.29 18.25
CA LEU A 51 2.44 6.89 17.78
C LEU A 51 1.14 6.64 17.02
N SER A 52 0.03 7.23 17.47
CA SER A 52 -1.27 7.07 16.82
C SER A 52 -1.32 7.74 15.44
N ALA A 53 -0.63 8.87 15.25
CA ALA A 53 -0.60 9.62 14.01
C ALA A 53 0.25 8.89 12.94
N ASP A 54 1.41 8.39 13.34
CA ASP A 54 2.31 7.64 12.44
C ASP A 54 1.69 6.30 12.03
N VAL A 55 1.04 5.59 12.96
CA VAL A 55 0.30 4.36 12.66
C VAL A 55 -0.85 4.65 11.69
N SER A 56 -1.59 5.75 11.89
CA SER A 56 -2.68 6.14 10.98
C SER A 56 -2.16 6.46 9.57
N ARG A 57 -1.01 7.17 9.47
CA ARG A 57 -0.40 7.50 8.18
C ARG A 57 0.12 6.24 7.47
N ALA A 58 0.74 5.32 8.20
CA ALA A 58 1.19 4.05 7.67
C ALA A 58 0.03 3.15 7.19
N LEU A 59 -1.04 3.05 7.97
CA LEU A 59 -2.24 2.30 7.59
C LEU A 59 -2.95 2.90 6.37
N ARG A 60 -3.02 4.23 6.29
CA ARG A 60 -3.56 4.92 5.11
C ARG A 60 -2.73 4.62 3.85
N ALA A 61 -1.39 4.71 3.95
CA ALA A 61 -0.51 4.38 2.83
C ALA A 61 -0.66 2.91 2.38
N ALA A 62 -0.78 1.98 3.34
CA ALA A 62 -1.01 0.57 3.05
C ALA A 62 -2.39 0.32 2.39
N GLY A 63 -3.43 1.04 2.82
CA GLY A 63 -4.76 0.97 2.22
C GLY A 63 -4.78 1.47 0.77
N LEU A 64 -4.07 2.55 0.47
CA LEU A 64 -3.92 3.06 -0.91
C LEU A 64 -3.19 2.06 -1.82
N ALA A 65 -2.09 1.47 -1.34
CA ALA A 65 -1.39 0.42 -2.09
C ALA A 65 -2.27 -0.81 -2.37
N ALA A 66 -3.19 -1.16 -1.46
CA ALA A 66 -4.15 -2.24 -1.67
C ALA A 66 -5.22 -1.88 -2.72
N LEU A 67 -5.67 -0.62 -2.78
CA LEU A 67 -6.57 -0.14 -3.84
C LEU A 67 -5.90 -0.24 -5.22
N GLU A 68 -4.65 0.21 -5.34
CA GLU A 68 -3.88 0.14 -6.59
C GLU A 68 -3.69 -1.31 -7.05
N ALA A 69 -3.54 -2.25 -6.11
CA ALA A 69 -3.42 -3.67 -6.40
C ALA A 69 -4.76 -4.39 -6.68
N GLY A 70 -5.89 -3.66 -6.67
CA GLY A 70 -7.23 -4.24 -6.87
C GLY A 70 -7.72 -5.12 -5.70
N ARG A 71 -7.09 -5.03 -4.52
CA ARG A 71 -7.46 -5.79 -3.32
C ARG A 71 -8.40 -4.98 -2.44
N TYR A 72 -9.61 -4.76 -2.91
CA TYR A 72 -10.55 -3.83 -2.29
C TYR A 72 -10.95 -4.23 -0.85
N ASP A 73 -11.09 -5.54 -0.55
CA ASP A 73 -11.38 -6.00 0.81
C ASP A 73 -10.26 -5.65 1.82
N GLU A 74 -9.01 -5.81 1.39
CA GLU A 74 -7.86 -5.47 2.24
C GLU A 74 -7.79 -3.94 2.44
N ALA A 75 -8.06 -3.16 1.40
CA ALA A 75 -8.11 -1.70 1.47
C ALA A 75 -9.15 -1.20 2.50
N VAL A 76 -10.39 -1.70 2.42
CA VAL A 76 -11.47 -1.33 3.37
C VAL A 76 -11.05 -1.64 4.81
N LYS A 77 -10.41 -2.80 5.04
CA LYS A 77 -9.93 -3.19 6.38
C LYS A 77 -8.86 -2.21 6.89
N ARG A 78 -7.84 -1.91 6.09
CA ARG A 78 -6.74 -1.00 6.47
C ARG A 78 -7.26 0.41 6.77
N PHE A 79 -8.17 0.92 5.95
CA PHE A 79 -8.77 2.23 6.21
C PHE A 79 -9.65 2.22 7.45
N THR A 80 -10.43 1.17 7.69
CA THR A 80 -11.23 1.04 8.92
C THR A 80 -10.34 1.02 10.17
N ASP A 81 -9.22 0.31 10.13
CA ASP A 81 -8.25 0.29 11.23
C ASP A 81 -7.60 1.66 11.44
N ALA A 82 -7.26 2.38 10.36
CA ALA A 82 -6.75 3.74 10.44
C ALA A 82 -7.81 4.72 11.01
N ALA A 83 -9.08 4.55 10.67
CA ALA A 83 -10.17 5.38 11.18
C ALA A 83 -10.38 5.18 12.69
N LYS A 84 -10.19 3.95 13.20
CA LYS A 84 -10.26 3.68 14.64
C LYS A 84 -9.12 4.34 15.42
N SER A 85 -7.93 4.40 14.82
CA SER A 85 -6.76 5.03 15.45
C SER A 85 -6.78 6.57 15.33
N SER A 86 -7.46 7.11 14.33
CA SER A 86 -7.56 8.54 14.06
C SER A 86 -8.87 9.12 14.62
N LYS A 87 -8.79 9.89 15.73
CA LYS A 87 -9.92 10.74 16.16
C LYS A 87 -10.10 11.89 15.15
N GLY A 88 -10.91 11.69 14.11
CA GLY A 88 -11.55 12.81 13.38
C GLY A 88 -11.11 13.10 11.94
N SER A 89 -10.56 12.13 11.20
CA SER A 89 -10.21 12.35 9.78
C SER A 89 -11.38 12.03 8.84
N GLY A 90 -12.20 13.03 8.47
CA GLY A 90 -13.33 12.85 7.52
C GLY A 90 -12.93 12.29 6.15
N ASP A 91 -11.71 12.54 5.69
CA ASP A 91 -11.14 11.97 4.46
C ASP A 91 -11.10 10.43 4.48
N LEU A 92 -10.90 9.83 5.67
CA LEU A 92 -10.78 8.39 5.81
C LEU A 92 -12.13 7.69 5.58
N THR A 93 -13.23 8.34 5.95
CA THR A 93 -14.58 7.87 5.64
C THR A 93 -14.84 7.90 4.13
N GLN A 94 -14.38 8.94 3.43
CA GLN A 94 -14.52 9.00 1.96
C GLN A 94 -13.72 7.89 1.28
N LEU A 95 -12.49 7.62 1.73
CA LEU A 95 -11.67 6.52 1.20
C LEU A 95 -12.31 5.15 1.45
N ILE A 96 -12.93 4.93 2.61
CA ILE A 96 -13.68 3.70 2.89
C ILE A 96 -14.86 3.55 1.91
N GLN A 97 -15.63 4.62 1.68
CA GLN A 97 -16.77 4.59 0.77
C GLN A 97 -16.33 4.27 -0.67
N ILE A 98 -15.29 4.94 -1.17
CA ILE A 98 -14.74 4.67 -2.51
C ILE A 98 -14.28 3.21 -2.61
N ALA A 99 -13.60 2.69 -1.58
CA ALA A 99 -13.12 1.31 -1.56
C ALA A 99 -14.28 0.29 -1.59
N VAL A 100 -15.38 0.55 -0.88
CA VAL A 100 -16.60 -0.27 -0.91
C VAL A 100 -17.27 -0.21 -2.28
N ASP A 101 -17.45 0.99 -2.84
CA ASP A 101 -18.05 1.16 -4.17
C ASP A 101 -17.24 0.43 -5.26
N LEU A 102 -15.90 0.46 -5.17
CA LEU A 102 -15.02 -0.26 -6.09
C LEU A 102 -15.07 -1.77 -5.88
N ARG A 103 -15.17 -2.24 -4.64
CA ARG A 103 -15.38 -3.66 -4.33
C ARG A 103 -16.68 -4.15 -4.96
N ASP A 104 -17.78 -3.43 -4.77
CA ASP A 104 -19.09 -3.85 -5.24
C ASP A 104 -19.18 -3.81 -6.78
N LYS A 105 -18.44 -2.91 -7.44
CA LYS A 105 -18.29 -2.89 -8.90
C LYS A 105 -17.37 -3.99 -9.45
N SER A 106 -16.40 -4.44 -8.67
CA SER A 106 -15.37 -5.40 -9.11
C SER A 106 -15.70 -6.84 -8.77
N GLN A 107 -16.54 -7.09 -7.76
CA GLN A 107 -17.19 -8.38 -7.65
C GLN A 107 -17.95 -8.56 -8.95
N PRO A 108 -17.62 -9.58 -9.76
CA PRO A 108 -18.46 -9.90 -10.89
C PRO A 108 -19.79 -10.21 -10.25
N SER A 109 -20.76 -9.30 -10.39
CA SER A 109 -22.14 -9.58 -10.04
C SER A 109 -22.38 -10.92 -10.67
N ALA A 110 -22.44 -11.96 -9.85
CA ALA A 110 -22.72 -13.29 -10.32
C ALA A 110 -23.96 -13.07 -11.13
N VAL A 111 -23.83 -13.20 -12.45
CA VAL A 111 -24.92 -12.94 -13.36
C VAL A 111 -25.91 -13.99 -12.95
N THR A 112 -26.84 -13.60 -12.08
CA THR A 112 -28.06 -14.31 -11.79
C THR A 112 -28.70 -14.31 -13.15
N ILE A 113 -28.42 -15.36 -13.92
CA ILE A 113 -29.17 -15.71 -15.10
C ILE A 113 -30.61 -15.62 -14.60
N PRO A 114 -31.43 -14.67 -15.09
CA PRO A 114 -32.80 -14.59 -14.65
C PRO A 114 -33.37 -15.97 -14.88
N ASN A 115 -33.69 -16.65 -13.77
CA ASN A 115 -34.34 -17.93 -13.78
C ASN A 115 -35.62 -17.71 -14.60
N VAL A 116 -35.62 -18.22 -15.83
CA VAL A 116 -36.78 -18.17 -16.71
C VAL A 116 -37.86 -18.98 -16.00
N GLU A 117 -38.72 -18.27 -15.30
CA GLU A 117 -40.18 -18.42 -15.36
C GLU A 117 -40.64 -19.88 -15.49
N ALA A 118 -40.41 -20.66 -14.44
CA ALA A 118 -41.16 -21.88 -14.20
C ALA A 118 -42.29 -21.53 -13.22
N VAL A 119 -43.40 -21.10 -13.81
CA VAL A 119 -44.79 -21.43 -13.45
C VAL A 119 -45.01 -21.71 -11.97
N GLU A 120 -45.73 -20.80 -11.32
CA GLU A 120 -46.43 -21.04 -10.05
C GLU A 120 -47.31 -22.30 -10.17
N PRO A 121 -47.22 -23.21 -9.20
CA PRO A 121 -48.45 -23.74 -8.63
C PRO A 121 -48.55 -23.25 -7.20
N GLU A 122 -49.64 -22.51 -6.96
CA GLU A 122 -50.21 -22.34 -5.63
C GLU A 122 -50.27 -23.71 -4.94
N ASN A 123 -49.53 -23.88 -3.85
CA ASN A 123 -49.79 -24.93 -2.89
C ASN A 123 -49.42 -24.44 -1.49
N GLU A 124 -50.48 -23.96 -0.86
CA GLU A 124 -50.69 -23.79 0.56
C GLU A 124 -50.56 -25.15 1.26
N HIS A 125 -49.47 -25.38 2.00
CA HIS A 125 -49.43 -26.42 3.04
C HIS A 125 -48.34 -26.13 4.07
N ASP A 126 -48.82 -25.69 5.24
CA ASP A 126 -48.50 -26.16 6.58
C ASP A 126 -47.08 -26.63 6.92
N ASP A 127 -46.55 -26.00 7.98
CA ASP A 127 -45.78 -26.62 9.06
C ASP A 127 -44.85 -27.79 8.69
N GLU A 128 -43.54 -27.55 8.56
CA GLU A 128 -42.59 -28.42 9.26
C GLU A 128 -41.19 -27.82 9.44
N LYS A 129 -40.77 -27.85 10.71
CA LYS A 129 -39.46 -27.58 11.29
C LYS A 129 -38.39 -28.49 10.68
N PRO A 130 -37.31 -27.99 10.06
CA PRO A 130 -36.23 -28.87 9.62
C PRO A 130 -35.39 -29.32 10.84
N ALA A 131 -35.47 -30.62 11.10
CA ALA A 131 -34.63 -31.35 12.04
C ALA A 131 -33.16 -31.27 11.64
N ALA A 132 -32.30 -31.18 12.66
CA ALA A 132 -30.86 -31.23 12.55
C ALA A 132 -30.39 -32.54 11.88
N VAL A 133 -29.72 -32.42 10.74
CA VAL A 133 -29.00 -33.53 10.11
C VAL A 133 -27.63 -33.66 10.79
N LEU A 134 -27.55 -34.65 11.67
CA LEU A 134 -26.36 -35.06 12.40
C LEU A 134 -25.45 -35.86 11.45
N VAL A 135 -24.44 -35.21 10.86
CA VAL A 135 -23.42 -35.89 10.05
C VAL A 135 -22.48 -36.66 10.98
N VAL A 136 -22.69 -37.97 11.07
CA VAL A 136 -21.78 -38.92 11.73
C VAL A 136 -20.58 -39.14 10.81
N GLU A 137 -19.51 -38.38 11.04
CA GLU A 137 -18.21 -38.67 10.42
C GLU A 137 -17.60 -39.92 11.06
N LYS A 138 -17.36 -40.95 10.24
CA LYS A 138 -16.65 -42.17 10.62
C LYS A 138 -15.22 -41.83 11.07
N PRO A 139 -14.73 -42.37 12.20
CA PRO A 139 -13.35 -42.18 12.61
C PRO A 139 -12.40 -42.87 11.64
N VAL A 140 -11.59 -42.08 10.93
CA VAL A 140 -10.45 -42.57 10.14
C VAL A 140 -9.41 -43.11 11.12
N VAL A 141 -9.18 -44.42 11.08
CA VAL A 141 -8.15 -45.12 11.84
C VAL A 141 -6.78 -44.64 11.34
N VAL A 142 -6.14 -43.76 12.12
CA VAL A 142 -4.77 -43.33 11.90
C VAL A 142 -3.85 -44.53 12.19
N PRO A 143 -3.03 -45.02 11.24
CA PRO A 143 -2.07 -46.07 11.52
C PRO A 143 -1.06 -45.57 12.55
N THR A 144 -0.91 -46.32 13.64
CA THR A 144 0.08 -46.08 14.68
C THR A 144 1.49 -46.06 14.08
N PRO A 145 2.32 -45.05 14.36
CA PRO A 145 3.69 -45.01 13.87
C PRO A 145 4.47 -46.18 14.46
N THR A 146 4.90 -47.10 13.60
CA THR A 146 5.87 -48.15 13.90
C THR A 146 7.03 -47.55 14.68
N THR A 147 7.22 -48.06 15.90
CA THR A 147 8.25 -47.63 16.84
C THR A 147 9.62 -47.80 16.19
N ALA A 148 10.16 -46.71 15.67
CA ALA A 148 11.52 -46.67 15.15
C ALA A 148 12.51 -46.99 16.28
N PRO A 149 13.56 -47.79 16.02
CA PRO A 149 14.56 -48.13 17.03
C PRO A 149 15.20 -46.86 17.58
N LYS A 150 15.24 -46.75 18.91
CA LYS A 150 15.86 -45.63 19.61
C LYS A 150 17.30 -45.46 19.10
N PRO A 151 17.68 -44.29 18.57
CA PRO A 151 19.04 -44.08 18.11
C PRO A 151 19.97 -44.20 19.31
N VAL A 152 20.95 -45.11 19.20
CA VAL A 152 22.03 -45.25 20.19
C VAL A 152 22.82 -43.95 20.18
N VAL A 153 22.63 -43.13 21.21
CA VAL A 153 23.33 -41.85 21.38
C VAL A 153 24.77 -42.16 21.76
N VAL A 154 25.66 -42.22 20.76
CA VAL A 154 27.10 -42.29 20.98
C VAL A 154 27.54 -40.93 21.55
N THR A 155 27.76 -40.86 22.86
CA THR A 155 28.27 -39.65 23.53
C THR A 155 29.73 -39.44 23.16
N ARG A 156 29.96 -38.63 22.12
CA ARG A 156 31.27 -38.15 21.72
C ARG A 156 31.86 -37.21 22.77
N GLY A 157 33.19 -37.21 22.90
CA GLY A 157 33.89 -36.42 23.89
C GLY A 157 33.74 -34.89 23.68
N PRO A 158 33.92 -34.08 24.74
CA PRO A 158 33.69 -32.62 24.71
C PRO A 158 34.59 -31.85 23.72
N ARG A 159 35.75 -32.42 23.34
CA ARG A 159 36.63 -31.82 22.32
C ARG A 159 36.03 -31.90 20.92
N GLU A 160 35.43 -33.02 20.57
CA GLU A 160 34.78 -33.22 19.26
C GLU A 160 33.53 -32.35 19.13
N GLN A 161 32.79 -32.17 20.23
CA GLN A 161 31.64 -31.26 20.27
C GLN A 161 32.06 -29.82 19.95
N LYS A 162 33.12 -29.33 20.60
CA LYS A 162 33.62 -27.96 20.37
C LYS A 162 34.13 -27.75 18.93
N GLU A 163 34.79 -28.76 18.35
CA GLU A 163 35.24 -28.68 16.96
C GLU A 163 34.08 -28.70 15.96
N ARG A 164 33.03 -29.47 16.25
CA ARG A 164 31.80 -29.51 15.44
C ARG A 164 31.05 -28.17 15.50
N GLU A 165 30.88 -27.60 16.69
CA GLU A 165 30.24 -26.28 16.85
C GLU A 165 31.03 -25.19 16.11
N ALA A 166 32.37 -25.24 16.17
CA ALA A 166 33.22 -24.31 15.43
C ALA A 166 33.08 -24.48 13.91
N ARG A 167 32.94 -25.71 13.39
CA ARG A 167 32.67 -25.97 11.97
C ARG A 167 31.29 -25.45 11.56
N GLU A 168 30.25 -25.73 12.33
CA GLU A 168 28.88 -25.27 12.07
C GLU A 168 28.77 -23.74 12.16
N ALA A 169 29.51 -23.08 13.06
CA ALA A 169 29.59 -21.63 13.12
C ALA A 169 30.24 -21.02 11.85
N ARG A 170 31.36 -21.58 11.39
CA ARG A 170 32.03 -21.15 10.15
C ARG A 170 31.14 -21.35 8.92
N GLU A 171 30.38 -22.44 8.88
CA GLU A 171 29.47 -22.73 7.79
C GLU A 171 28.27 -21.78 7.77
N ARG A 172 27.69 -21.47 8.93
CA ARG A 172 26.64 -20.44 9.05
C ARG A 172 27.12 -19.07 8.59
N ASP A 173 28.33 -18.66 8.96
CA ASP A 173 28.91 -17.39 8.49
C ASP A 173 29.14 -17.38 6.98
N ARG A 174 29.59 -18.51 6.41
CA ARG A 174 29.73 -18.66 4.95
C ARG A 174 28.37 -18.55 4.25
N GLN A 175 27.35 -19.22 4.75
CA GLN A 175 25.99 -19.15 4.22
C GLN A 175 25.43 -17.73 4.30
N ARG A 176 25.64 -17.02 5.42
CA ARG A 176 25.20 -15.64 5.59
C ARG A 176 25.84 -14.70 4.57
N ARG A 177 27.14 -14.86 4.30
CA ARG A 177 27.86 -14.06 3.28
C ARG A 177 27.33 -14.32 1.87
N LEU A 178 27.10 -15.59 1.53
CA LEU A 178 26.54 -15.97 0.23
C LEU A 178 25.12 -15.41 0.05
N ALA A 179 24.27 -15.53 1.07
CA ALA A 179 22.92 -14.97 1.05
C ALA A 179 22.92 -13.44 0.91
N SER A 180 23.80 -12.73 1.63
CA SER A 180 23.92 -11.27 1.48
C SER A 180 24.42 -10.85 0.11
N ALA A 181 25.36 -11.60 -0.48
CA ALA A 181 25.86 -11.32 -1.83
C ALA A 181 24.79 -11.55 -2.90
N ALA A 182 24.00 -12.62 -2.76
CA ALA A 182 22.86 -12.89 -3.65
C ALA A 182 21.78 -11.81 -3.54
N ALA A 183 21.45 -11.38 -2.32
CA ALA A 183 20.50 -10.28 -2.09
C ALA A 183 20.97 -8.96 -2.71
N ALA A 184 22.26 -8.63 -2.58
CA ALA A 184 22.84 -7.44 -3.20
C ALA A 184 22.78 -7.48 -4.75
N LYS A 185 22.97 -8.68 -5.33
CA LYS A 185 22.85 -8.87 -6.79
C LYS A 185 21.42 -8.61 -7.27
N LEU A 186 20.41 -9.14 -6.57
CA LEU A 186 18.99 -8.93 -6.90
C LEU A 186 18.61 -7.45 -6.81
N ASN A 187 19.04 -6.74 -5.77
CA ASN A 187 18.74 -5.30 -5.63
C ASN A 187 19.33 -4.49 -6.79
N ARG A 188 20.55 -4.81 -7.23
CA ARG A 188 21.18 -4.12 -8.37
C ARG A 188 20.42 -4.35 -9.69
N GLU A 189 19.85 -5.53 -9.88
CA GLU A 189 19.06 -5.88 -11.06
C GLU A 189 17.70 -5.17 -11.06
N VAL A 190 17.06 -5.05 -9.89
CA VAL A 190 15.84 -4.27 -9.71
C VAL A 190 16.10 -2.77 -9.97
N GLU A 191 17.17 -2.19 -9.41
CA GLU A 191 17.55 -0.79 -9.66
C GLU A 191 17.84 -0.53 -11.15
N ALA A 192 18.47 -1.48 -11.85
CA ALA A 192 18.71 -1.37 -13.29
C ALA A 192 17.41 -1.42 -14.12
N SER A 193 16.41 -2.18 -13.69
CA SER A 193 15.11 -2.28 -14.37
C SER A 193 14.23 -1.04 -14.18
N VAL A 194 14.33 -0.36 -13.03
CA VAL A 194 13.50 0.83 -12.72
C VAL A 194 13.99 2.09 -13.45
N ALA A 195 15.28 2.16 -13.80
CA ALA A 195 15.86 3.31 -14.50
C ALA A 195 15.41 3.47 -15.97
N ALA A 196 14.66 2.50 -16.52
CA ALA A 196 14.25 2.50 -17.92
C ALA A 196 12.76 2.79 -18.16
N VAL A 197 11.99 3.23 -17.15
CA VAL A 197 10.62 3.70 -17.40
C VAL A 197 10.72 5.09 -18.04
N PRO A 198 10.40 5.25 -19.34
CA PRO A 198 10.37 6.57 -19.95
C PRO A 198 9.34 7.41 -19.20
N ALA A 199 9.74 8.60 -18.77
CA ALA A 199 8.83 9.54 -18.12
C ALA A 199 7.57 9.68 -19.00
N PRO A 200 6.36 9.53 -18.43
CA PRO A 200 5.14 9.63 -19.20
C PRO A 200 5.10 11.01 -19.86
N ALA A 201 4.97 11.03 -21.19
CA ALA A 201 4.82 12.27 -21.93
C ALA A 201 3.60 13.03 -21.35
N PRO A 202 3.72 14.34 -21.11
CA PRO A 202 2.62 15.11 -20.53
C PRO A 202 1.40 15.01 -21.45
N ALA A 203 0.29 14.49 -20.92
CA ALA A 203 -0.97 14.44 -21.65
C ALA A 203 -1.45 15.88 -21.91
N VAL A 204 -1.54 16.24 -23.19
CA VAL A 204 -2.02 17.55 -23.63
C VAL A 204 -3.55 17.56 -23.48
N VAL A 205 -4.08 18.39 -22.57
CA VAL A 205 -5.52 18.52 -22.35
C VAL A 205 -6.06 19.67 -23.21
N PRO A 206 -7.00 19.44 -24.14
CA PRO A 206 -7.56 20.51 -24.97
C PRO A 206 -8.41 21.49 -24.13
N GLY A 207 -8.32 22.79 -24.46
CA GLY A 207 -9.11 23.86 -23.83
C GLY A 207 -10.35 24.21 -24.66
N THR A 208 -11.37 24.77 -24.01
CA THR A 208 -12.57 25.29 -24.70
C THR A 208 -12.62 26.81 -24.61
N ILE A 209 -12.75 27.49 -25.75
CA ILE A 209 -12.87 28.95 -25.88
C ILE A 209 -14.33 29.25 -26.28
N ILE A 210 -14.97 30.19 -25.57
CA ILE A 210 -16.32 30.65 -25.87
C ILE A 210 -16.25 32.13 -26.23
N VAL A 211 -16.67 32.48 -27.44
CA VAL A 211 -16.66 33.87 -27.94
C VAL A 211 -18.10 34.32 -28.14
N SER A 212 -18.51 35.35 -27.40
CA SER A 212 -19.82 35.99 -27.52
C SER A 212 -19.65 37.49 -27.70
N SER A 213 -20.51 38.11 -28.52
CA SER A 213 -20.55 39.56 -28.73
C SER A 213 -21.97 40.05 -28.86
N THR A 214 -22.16 41.34 -28.57
CA THR A 214 -23.41 42.07 -28.81
C THR A 214 -23.07 43.32 -29.62
N PRO A 215 -23.50 43.44 -30.90
CA PRO A 215 -24.38 42.52 -31.64
C PRO A 215 -23.73 41.19 -32.04
N SER A 216 -24.57 40.19 -32.33
CA SER A 216 -24.17 38.89 -32.89
C SER A 216 -23.88 38.99 -34.39
N GLY A 217 -23.23 37.97 -34.97
CA GLY A 217 -22.91 37.92 -36.41
C GLY A 217 -21.57 38.54 -36.76
N LEU A 218 -20.64 38.66 -35.79
CA LEU A 218 -19.27 39.09 -36.08
C LEU A 218 -18.42 37.88 -36.45
N ASN A 219 -17.67 37.99 -37.54
CA ASN A 219 -16.70 36.97 -37.96
C ASN A 219 -15.56 36.84 -36.94
N VAL A 220 -15.38 35.63 -36.42
CA VAL A 220 -14.31 35.25 -35.48
C VAL A 220 -13.19 34.56 -36.25
N GLN A 221 -11.97 35.03 -36.04
CA GLN A 221 -10.77 34.44 -36.61
C GLN A 221 -9.83 33.92 -35.52
N LEU A 222 -9.27 32.74 -35.71
CA LEU A 222 -8.12 32.24 -34.95
C LEU A 222 -6.97 32.00 -35.92
N ASP A 223 -5.79 32.51 -35.56
CA ASP A 223 -4.55 32.36 -36.32
C ASP A 223 -4.67 32.77 -37.79
N GLY A 224 -5.52 33.76 -38.09
CA GLY A 224 -5.76 34.29 -39.44
C GLY A 224 -6.82 33.55 -40.26
N HIS A 225 -7.47 32.53 -39.70
CA HIS A 225 -8.54 31.77 -40.38
C HIS A 225 -9.91 32.07 -39.77
N VAL A 226 -10.93 32.29 -40.60
CA VAL A 226 -12.32 32.49 -40.15
C VAL A 226 -12.88 31.16 -39.65
N VAL A 227 -13.22 31.10 -38.37
CA VAL A 227 -13.70 29.87 -37.71
C VAL A 227 -15.22 29.85 -37.54
N GLY A 228 -15.86 31.02 -37.54
CA GLY A 228 -17.32 31.14 -37.46
C GLY A 228 -17.77 32.56 -37.13
N GLU A 229 -19.05 32.71 -36.80
CA GLU A 229 -19.65 33.97 -36.36
C GLU A 229 -20.06 33.91 -34.89
N THR A 230 -19.99 35.03 -34.17
CA THR A 230 -20.44 35.08 -32.78
C THR A 230 -21.97 34.87 -32.65
N PRO A 231 -22.43 34.07 -31.67
CA PRO A 231 -21.66 33.35 -30.65
C PRO A 231 -21.10 31.99 -31.15
N VAL A 232 -19.82 31.69 -30.85
CA VAL A 232 -19.14 30.45 -31.26
C VAL A 232 -18.38 29.79 -30.11
N ARG A 233 -18.34 28.44 -30.11
CA ARG A 233 -17.56 27.62 -29.17
C ARG A 233 -16.49 26.85 -29.93
N LEU A 234 -15.24 26.98 -29.50
CA LEU A 234 -14.08 26.43 -30.19
C LEU A 234 -13.23 25.60 -29.23
N THR A 235 -12.71 24.48 -29.72
CA THR A 235 -11.76 23.63 -28.98
C THR A 235 -10.37 23.90 -29.52
N ALA A 236 -9.45 24.33 -28.67
CA ALA A 236 -8.09 24.68 -29.05
C ALA A 236 -7.08 23.86 -28.23
N GLU A 237 -6.00 23.42 -28.87
CA GLU A 237 -4.88 22.79 -28.18
C GLU A 237 -4.13 23.84 -27.34
N PRO A 238 -3.65 23.48 -26.14
CA PRO A 238 -2.90 24.40 -25.30
C PRO A 238 -1.55 24.73 -25.96
N GLY A 239 -1.40 25.98 -26.36
CA GLY A 239 -0.20 26.55 -26.96
C GLY A 239 -0.26 28.07 -26.94
N PRO A 240 0.84 28.77 -27.23
CA PRO A 240 0.84 30.23 -27.34
C PRO A 240 0.06 30.65 -28.59
N THR A 241 -1.27 30.70 -28.50
CA THR A 241 -2.12 31.24 -29.56
C THR A 241 -2.16 32.75 -29.44
N ASN A 242 -1.77 33.46 -30.50
CA ASN A 242 -1.89 34.91 -30.59
C ASN A 242 -3.35 35.25 -30.91
N SER A 243 -4.23 35.26 -29.90
CA SER A 243 -5.63 35.65 -30.09
C SER A 243 -5.73 37.17 -30.34
N SER A 244 -5.70 37.59 -31.60
CA SER A 244 -6.00 38.96 -31.99
C SER A 244 -7.52 39.15 -32.12
N CYS A 245 -8.16 39.72 -31.12
CA CYS A 245 -9.52 40.24 -31.27
C CYS A 245 -9.49 41.41 -32.25
N PHE A 246 -9.91 41.19 -33.49
CA PHE A 246 -10.08 42.28 -34.45
C PHE A 246 -11.15 43.24 -33.93
N ARG A 247 -10.71 44.47 -33.63
CA ARG A 247 -11.57 45.62 -33.38
C ARG A 247 -12.45 45.81 -34.63
N ALA A 248 -13.74 45.48 -34.53
CA ALA A 248 -14.71 45.76 -35.57
C ALA A 248 -14.64 47.26 -35.88
N ARG A 249 -14.02 47.63 -37.00
CA ARG A 249 -14.22 48.95 -37.58
C ARG A 249 -15.64 48.93 -38.11
N LEU A 250 -16.55 49.48 -37.30
CA LEU A 250 -17.91 49.80 -37.70
C LEU A 250 -17.78 50.73 -38.92
N TRP A 251 -17.87 50.18 -40.13
CA TRP A 251 -18.15 50.99 -41.30
C TRP A 251 -19.60 51.45 -41.13
N CYS A 252 -19.79 52.59 -40.48
CA CYS A 252 -20.99 53.38 -40.71
C CYS A 252 -20.95 53.76 -42.19
N LEU A 253 -21.61 52.98 -43.04
CA LEU A 253 -22.03 53.49 -44.34
C LEU A 253 -22.87 54.73 -44.05
N PRO A 254 -22.51 55.92 -44.57
CA PRO A 254 -23.39 57.07 -44.48
C PRO A 254 -24.69 56.71 -45.20
N ALA A 255 -25.80 56.79 -44.48
CA ALA A 255 -27.14 56.69 -45.07
C ALA A 255 -27.28 57.79 -46.15
N GLY A 256 -27.09 57.39 -47.40
CA GLY A 256 -27.26 58.25 -48.57
C GLY A 256 -28.73 58.55 -48.79
N SER A 257 -29.07 59.84 -48.67
CA SER A 257 -30.00 60.61 -49.50
C SER A 257 -31.17 59.88 -50.18
N SER A 258 -32.38 60.19 -49.74
CA SER A 258 -33.61 60.19 -50.56
C SER A 258 -34.50 61.28 -49.96
N SER A 259 -34.46 62.50 -50.47
CA SER A 259 -35.23 63.03 -51.62
C SER A 259 -36.14 64.16 -51.10
N LEU A 260 -35.63 65.39 -51.21
CA LEU A 260 -36.45 66.59 -51.31
C LEU A 260 -37.36 66.42 -52.54
N GLN A 261 -38.67 66.48 -52.34
CA GLN A 261 -39.60 66.75 -53.42
C GLN A 261 -40.67 67.72 -52.90
N THR A 262 -40.42 69.00 -53.17
CA THR A 262 -41.39 70.08 -53.18
C THR A 262 -42.38 69.84 -54.31
N ARG A 263 -43.67 69.80 -54.00
CA ARG A 263 -44.71 70.43 -54.82
C ARG A 263 -45.94 70.74 -53.98
#